data_AF-A0A7C5ZA25-F1
#
_entry.id   AF-A0A7C5ZA25-F1
#
_cell.length_a   1.000
_cell.length_b   1.000
_cell.length_c   1.000
_cell.angle_alpha   90.00
_cell.angle_beta   90.00
_cell.angle_gamma   90.00
#
_symmetry.space_group_name_H-M   'P 1'
#
loop_
_entity.id
_entity.type
_entity.pdbx_description
1 polymer ?
#
loop_
_entity_poly.entity_id
_entity_poly.type
_entity_poly.pdbx_seq_one_letter_code
_entity_poly.pdbx_strand_id
1 'polypeptide(L)'
;LFWDTYSIPKYILTLNFSGIGASILIAFWLEIYSKNALKIISISYIFSVILGSLIFTVVQFLHFIYAIVFTSLLPLLSSVLLLSDETINENYDIEETNENFLLPFRLILIIAVFYLASGLLQWIIFFKGYFPSSKLYGLSTIVYAISSCLAGSLIFRIPDFNLNNLYKPVLPLLGASFTLLPFAGKKLTPLILGLFYNTAFAFFDFYTMCIICLFASRVKKPIKLIAQGYFFITLFIFIGEFLPNRLVSTIPFMASKSDTVAISAAILMFVASVLIKEISVDSKEKESNFIIESNVDKSMLNLESFAKYYKLTLREKEILSLILSGRNNPYIRDSLNISNNTLKTHLKNIYTKLDVKNRQEAITLFYKFSESKNSKPSHTR
;
A
#
# COMPACT_ATOMS: atom_id res chain seq x y z
N LEU A 1 -33.52 2.16 19.17
CA LEU A 1 -34.84 1.51 19.24
C LEU A 1 -35.13 0.53 18.09
N PHE A 2 -34.17 0.16 17.24
CA PHE A 2 -34.38 -0.81 16.14
C PHE A 2 -33.33 -1.94 16.11
N TRP A 3 -32.70 -2.24 17.25
CA TRP A 3 -31.62 -3.23 17.37
C TRP A 3 -32.05 -4.53 18.05
N ASP A 4 -33.33 -4.70 18.37
CA ASP A 4 -33.79 -5.80 19.26
C ASP A 4 -34.58 -6.92 18.56
N THR A 5 -34.73 -6.93 17.23
CA THR A 5 -35.68 -7.85 16.56
C THR A 5 -35.10 -8.80 15.52
N TYR A 6 -33.81 -8.79 15.22
CA TYR A 6 -33.20 -9.81 14.35
C TYR A 6 -32.34 -10.78 15.17
N SER A 7 -32.67 -12.07 15.07
CA SER A 7 -31.91 -13.15 15.69
C SER A 7 -30.44 -13.07 15.24
N ILE A 8 -29.58 -12.65 16.17
CA ILE A 8 -28.12 -12.55 16.07
C ILE A 8 -27.46 -13.69 15.25
N PRO A 9 -27.91 -14.97 15.31
CA PRO A 9 -27.35 -16.06 14.50
C PRO A 9 -27.53 -15.89 12.99
N LYS A 10 -28.68 -15.38 12.52
CA LYS A 10 -28.93 -15.17 11.08
C LYS A 10 -28.06 -14.03 10.56
N TYR A 11 -27.94 -12.95 11.33
CA TYR A 11 -27.08 -11.81 11.00
C TYR A 11 -25.61 -12.21 10.90
N ILE A 12 -25.12 -13.00 11.86
CA ILE A 12 -23.76 -13.60 11.85
C ILE A 12 -23.58 -14.50 10.62
N LEU A 13 -24.56 -15.33 10.27
CA LEU A 13 -24.50 -16.17 9.06
C LEU A 13 -24.40 -15.33 7.78
N THR A 14 -25.25 -14.33 7.58
CA THR A 14 -25.16 -13.43 6.41
C THR A 14 -23.84 -12.67 6.37
N LEU A 15 -23.34 -12.16 7.50
CA LEU A 15 -22.05 -11.46 7.59
C LEU A 15 -20.86 -12.38 7.29
N ASN A 16 -20.90 -13.63 7.74
CA ASN A 16 -19.84 -14.61 7.45
C ASN A 16 -19.88 -15.04 5.97
N PHE A 17 -21.06 -15.29 5.40
CA PHE A 17 -21.17 -15.65 3.98
C PHE A 17 -20.83 -14.48 3.04
N SER A 18 -21.24 -13.25 3.38
CA SER A 18 -20.83 -12.05 2.62
C SER A 18 -19.35 -11.73 2.81
N GLY A 19 -18.82 -11.91 4.03
CA GLY A 19 -17.44 -11.61 4.38
C GLY A 19 -16.43 -12.57 3.77
N ILE A 20 -16.72 -13.87 3.77
CA ILE A 20 -15.86 -14.89 3.14
C ILE A 20 -15.80 -14.65 1.63
N GLY A 21 -16.95 -14.46 0.98
CA GLY A 21 -17.03 -14.19 -0.46
C GLY A 21 -16.30 -12.91 -0.87
N ALA A 22 -16.52 -11.81 -0.14
CA ALA A 22 -15.84 -10.54 -0.41
C ALA A 22 -14.32 -10.64 -0.20
N SER A 23 -13.86 -11.36 0.82
CA SER A 23 -12.43 -11.54 1.09
C SER A 23 -11.71 -12.30 -0.03
N ILE A 24 -12.36 -13.35 -0.56
CA ILE A 24 -11.84 -14.11 -1.71
C ILE A 24 -11.78 -13.22 -2.95
N LEU A 25 -12.85 -12.46 -3.24
CA LEU A 25 -12.88 -11.55 -4.38
C LEU A 25 -11.79 -10.47 -4.29
N ILE A 26 -11.60 -9.88 -3.11
CA ILE A 26 -10.55 -8.88 -2.88
C ILE A 26 -9.17 -9.49 -3.13
N ALA A 27 -8.92 -10.71 -2.66
CA ALA A 27 -7.64 -11.39 -2.87
C ALA A 27 -7.34 -11.62 -4.36
N PHE A 28 -8.33 -12.03 -5.16
CA PHE A 28 -8.16 -12.21 -6.60
C PHE A 28 -7.95 -10.89 -7.35
N TRP A 29 -8.71 -9.83 -7.03
CA TRP A 29 -8.48 -8.52 -7.66
C TRP A 29 -7.09 -7.96 -7.34
N LEU A 30 -6.63 -8.12 -6.10
CA LEU A 30 -5.29 -7.70 -5.71
C LEU A 30 -4.18 -8.54 -6.35
N GLU A 31 -4.43 -9.82 -6.62
CA GLU A 31 -3.52 -10.65 -7.39
C GLU A 31 -3.35 -10.08 -8.81
N ILE A 32 -4.44 -9.74 -9.48
CA ILE A 32 -4.39 -9.07 -10.81
C ILE A 32 -3.66 -7.73 -10.72
N TYR A 33 -3.96 -6.91 -9.71
CA TYR A 33 -3.26 -5.63 -9.53
C TYR A 33 -1.77 -5.82 -9.27
N SER A 34 -1.38 -6.83 -8.50
CA SER A 34 0.02 -7.11 -8.17
C SER A 34 0.88 -7.43 -9.40
N LYS A 35 0.29 -7.87 -10.51
CA LYS A 35 1.02 -8.12 -11.77
C LYS A 35 1.51 -6.84 -12.45
N ASN A 36 1.01 -5.67 -12.04
CA ASN A 36 1.27 -4.40 -12.70
C ASN A 36 2.32 -3.53 -11.99
N ALA A 37 2.83 -2.52 -12.70
CA ALA A 37 3.73 -1.53 -12.12
C ALA A 37 3.05 -0.70 -11.01
N LEU A 38 3.83 -0.17 -10.05
CA LEU A 38 3.33 0.61 -8.92
C LEU A 38 2.37 1.74 -9.32
N LYS A 39 2.62 2.43 -10.45
CA LYS A 39 1.74 3.50 -10.95
C LYS A 39 0.36 2.98 -11.32
N ILE A 40 0.28 1.81 -11.96
CA ILE A 40 -0.97 1.18 -12.37
C ILE A 40 -1.72 0.65 -11.14
N ILE A 41 -1.02 0.02 -10.20
CA ILE A 41 -1.58 -0.36 -8.89
C ILE A 41 -2.22 0.84 -8.21
N SER A 42 -1.48 1.97 -8.17
CA SER A 42 -1.93 3.22 -7.55
C SER A 42 -3.21 3.75 -8.21
N ILE A 43 -3.25 3.82 -9.55
CA ILE A 43 -4.42 4.28 -10.30
C ILE A 43 -5.63 3.37 -10.04
N SER A 44 -5.43 2.06 -10.11
CA SER A 44 -6.49 1.07 -9.95
C SER A 44 -7.12 1.17 -8.56
N TYR A 45 -6.29 1.33 -7.53
CA TYR A 45 -6.76 1.54 -6.16
C TYR A 45 -7.47 2.89 -5.98
N ILE A 46 -6.95 3.98 -6.55
CA ILE A 46 -7.64 5.29 -6.47
C ILE A 46 -9.01 5.21 -7.15
N PHE A 47 -9.08 4.58 -8.31
CA PHE A 47 -10.32 4.40 -9.03
C PHE A 47 -11.32 3.57 -8.24
N SER A 48 -10.89 2.45 -7.63
CA SER A 48 -11.77 1.62 -6.81
C SER A 48 -12.30 2.36 -5.58
N VAL A 49 -11.49 3.21 -4.95
CA VAL A 49 -11.90 4.04 -3.81
C VAL A 49 -12.91 5.12 -4.23
N ILE A 50 -12.68 5.81 -5.35
CA ILE A 50 -13.62 6.81 -5.88
C ILE A 50 -14.96 6.14 -6.22
N LEU A 51 -14.91 5.03 -6.96
CA LEU A 51 -16.09 4.28 -7.35
C LEU A 51 -16.85 3.77 -6.13
N GLY A 52 -16.13 3.21 -5.14
CA GLY A 52 -16.72 2.74 -3.89
C GLY A 52 -17.37 3.87 -3.09
N SER A 53 -16.76 5.05 -3.03
CA SER A 53 -17.30 6.24 -2.37
C SER A 53 -18.57 6.76 -3.07
N LEU A 54 -18.59 6.78 -4.40
CA LEU A 54 -19.78 7.12 -5.19
C LEU A 54 -20.91 6.11 -4.98
N ILE A 55 -20.61 4.82 -5.07
CA ILE A 55 -21.58 3.73 -4.83
C ILE A 55 -22.16 3.85 -3.41
N PHE A 56 -21.31 4.03 -2.41
CA PHE A 56 -21.74 4.18 -1.03
C PHE A 56 -22.66 5.39 -0.85
N THR A 57 -22.32 6.52 -1.48
CA THR A 57 -23.15 7.73 -1.45
C THR A 57 -24.53 7.48 -2.08
N VAL A 58 -24.59 6.80 -3.23
CA VAL A 58 -25.87 6.44 -3.88
C VAL A 58 -26.69 5.52 -2.96
N VAL A 59 -26.06 4.51 -2.37
CA VAL A 59 -26.73 3.55 -1.47
C VAL A 59 -27.36 4.26 -0.25
N GLN A 60 -26.76 5.33 0.26
CA GLN A 60 -27.33 6.10 1.38
C GLN A 60 -28.66 6.79 1.05
N PHE A 61 -28.94 7.07 -0.23
CA PHE A 61 -30.19 7.70 -0.66
C PHE A 61 -31.25 6.69 -1.11
N LEU A 62 -30.90 5.41 -1.24
CA LEU A 62 -31.85 4.35 -1.60
C LEU A 62 -32.73 3.97 -0.41
N HIS A 63 -33.97 3.58 -0.70
CA HIS A 63 -34.80 2.89 0.28
C HIS A 63 -34.13 1.58 0.70
N PHE A 64 -34.26 1.20 1.98
CA PHE A 64 -33.53 0.07 2.59
C PHE A 64 -33.60 -1.24 1.77
N ILE A 65 -34.77 -1.57 1.24
CA ILE A 65 -34.96 -2.79 0.42
C ILE A 65 -34.10 -2.71 -0.86
N TYR A 66 -34.11 -1.57 -1.56
CA TYR A 66 -33.29 -1.37 -2.76
C TYR A 66 -31.80 -1.32 -2.42
N ALA A 67 -31.42 -0.77 -1.27
CA ALA A 67 -30.04 -0.77 -0.80
C ALA A 67 -29.50 -2.20 -0.58
N ILE A 68 -30.29 -3.08 0.04
CA ILE A 68 -29.90 -4.49 0.23
C ILE A 68 -29.76 -5.18 -1.12
N VAL A 69 -30.75 -5.06 -2.01
CA VAL A 69 -30.71 -5.71 -3.31
C VAL A 69 -29.50 -5.22 -4.11
N PHE A 70 -29.30 -3.91 -4.18
CA PHE A 70 -28.19 -3.30 -4.89
C PHE A 70 -26.84 -3.74 -4.34
N THR A 71 -26.63 -3.70 -3.03
CA THR A 71 -25.36 -4.11 -2.40
C THR A 71 -25.09 -5.60 -2.50
N SER A 72 -26.12 -6.44 -2.54
CA SER A 72 -25.99 -7.89 -2.74
C SER A 72 -25.62 -8.27 -4.19
N LEU A 73 -25.97 -7.42 -5.16
CA LEU A 73 -25.62 -7.62 -6.57
C LEU A 73 -24.16 -7.22 -6.88
N LEU A 74 -23.55 -6.34 -6.10
CA LEU A 74 -22.18 -5.85 -6.36
C LEU A 74 -21.12 -6.97 -6.35
N PRO A 75 -21.07 -7.90 -5.36
CA PRO A 75 -20.14 -9.02 -5.39
C PRO A 75 -20.37 -9.96 -6.58
N LEU A 76 -21.62 -10.15 -7.00
CA LEU A 76 -21.98 -10.98 -8.16
C LEU A 76 -21.52 -10.33 -9.47
N LEU A 77 -21.70 -9.01 -9.61
CA LEU A 77 -21.20 -8.28 -10.77
C LEU A 77 -19.66 -8.28 -10.81
N SER A 78 -19.02 -8.13 -9.65
CA SER A 78 -17.57 -8.23 -9.50
C SER A 78 -17.04 -9.62 -9.89
N SER A 79 -17.72 -10.70 -9.49
CA SER A 79 -17.31 -12.06 -9.86
C SER A 79 -17.47 -12.35 -11.35
N VAL A 80 -18.55 -11.85 -11.99
CA VAL A 80 -18.74 -11.97 -13.44
C VAL A 80 -17.63 -11.23 -14.20
N LEU A 81 -17.29 -10.01 -13.78
CA LEU A 81 -16.19 -9.24 -14.39
C LEU A 81 -14.84 -9.96 -14.22
N LEU A 82 -14.59 -10.50 -13.03
CA LEU A 82 -13.38 -11.28 -12.77
C LEU A 82 -13.29 -12.50 -13.70
N LEU A 83 -14.38 -13.27 -13.85
CA LEU A 83 -14.40 -14.44 -14.73
C LEU A 83 -14.29 -14.09 -16.23
N SER A 84 -14.64 -12.86 -16.62
CA SER A 84 -14.49 -12.38 -18.00
C SER A 84 -13.08 -11.91 -18.35
N ASP A 85 -12.19 -11.77 -17.35
CA ASP A 85 -10.83 -11.30 -17.57
C ASP A 85 -9.90 -12.46 -17.99
N GLU A 86 -9.54 -12.48 -19.28
CA GLU A 86 -8.68 -13.51 -19.86
C GLU A 86 -7.24 -13.49 -19.31
N THR A 87 -6.81 -12.37 -18.71
CA THR A 87 -5.46 -12.22 -18.13
C THR A 87 -5.22 -13.07 -16.86
N ILE A 88 -6.29 -13.65 -16.31
CA ILE A 88 -6.22 -14.61 -15.19
C ILE A 88 -5.56 -15.93 -15.61
N ASN A 89 -5.77 -16.35 -16.87
CA ASN A 89 -5.25 -17.62 -17.40
C ASN A 89 -3.84 -17.51 -17.99
N GLU A 90 -3.29 -16.29 -18.09
CA GLU A 90 -1.91 -16.10 -18.51
C GLU A 90 -0.97 -16.52 -17.37
N ASN A 91 -0.29 -17.66 -17.56
CA ASN A 91 0.85 -18.06 -16.74
C ASN A 91 2.01 -17.12 -17.04
N TYR A 92 2.23 -16.16 -16.15
CA TYR A 92 3.42 -15.32 -16.21
C TYR A 92 4.64 -16.11 -15.72
N ASP A 93 5.73 -16.05 -16.49
CA ASP A 93 7.04 -16.57 -16.07
C ASP A 93 7.56 -15.74 -14.88
N ILE A 94 7.17 -16.15 -13.67
CA ILE A 94 7.70 -15.60 -12.42
C ILE A 94 9.11 -16.22 -12.24
N GLU A 95 10.14 -15.38 -12.32
CA GLU A 95 11.53 -15.77 -12.00
C GLU A 95 11.56 -16.50 -10.64
N GLU A 96 12.22 -17.65 -10.59
CA GLU A 96 12.20 -18.56 -9.45
C GLU A 96 12.65 -17.91 -8.15
N THR A 97 11.69 -17.46 -7.34
CA THR A 97 11.92 -17.02 -5.97
C THR A 97 11.13 -17.88 -4.99
N ASN A 98 11.69 -18.01 -3.78
CA ASN A 98 11.29 -18.88 -2.69
C ASN A 98 9.77 -19.08 -2.56
N GLU A 99 9.33 -20.35 -2.59
CA GLU A 99 7.91 -20.75 -2.48
C GLU A 99 7.24 -20.34 -1.15
N ASN A 100 8.03 -19.94 -0.15
CA ASN A 100 7.59 -19.65 1.22
C ASN A 100 7.88 -18.21 1.68
N PHE A 101 7.97 -17.25 0.76
CA PHE A 101 8.14 -15.85 1.16
C PHE A 101 6.90 -15.34 1.93
N LEU A 102 7.11 -14.91 3.17
CA LEU A 102 6.09 -14.32 4.05
C LEU A 102 6.32 -12.82 4.16
N LEU A 103 5.27 -12.07 4.54
CA LEU A 103 5.42 -10.65 4.84
C LEU A 103 6.50 -10.44 5.92
N PRO A 104 7.40 -9.46 5.75
CA PRO A 104 8.43 -9.20 6.74
C PRO A 104 7.78 -8.82 8.07
N PHE A 105 8.28 -9.39 9.17
CA PHE A 105 7.74 -9.15 10.51
C PHE A 105 7.60 -7.66 10.86
N ARG A 106 8.52 -6.82 10.37
CA ARG A 106 8.47 -5.37 10.54
C ARG A 106 7.21 -4.74 9.94
N LEU A 107 6.81 -5.18 8.74
CA LEU A 107 5.61 -4.69 8.09
C LEU A 107 4.37 -5.15 8.84
N ILE A 108 4.34 -6.40 9.32
CA ILE A 108 3.27 -6.91 10.18
C ILE A 108 3.15 -6.06 11.45
N LEU A 109 4.28 -5.71 12.05
CA LEU A 109 4.33 -4.90 13.27
C LEU A 109 3.85 -3.46 13.03
N ILE A 110 4.22 -2.86 11.88
CA ILE A 110 3.70 -1.53 11.45
C ILE A 110 2.19 -1.59 11.21
N ILE A 111 1.70 -2.62 10.50
CA ILE A 111 0.27 -2.89 10.29
C ILE A 111 -0.43 -3.03 11.65
N ALA A 112 0.15 -3.81 12.57
CA ALA A 112 -0.42 -4.05 13.89
C ALA A 112 -0.64 -2.77 14.67
N VAL A 113 0.40 -1.95 14.80
CA VAL A 113 0.31 -0.72 15.57
C VAL A 113 -0.66 0.27 14.94
N PHE A 114 -0.63 0.46 13.63
CA PHE A 114 -1.52 1.43 12.99
C PHE A 114 -2.99 1.00 13.04
N TYR A 115 -3.30 -0.24 12.64
CA TYR A 115 -4.69 -0.68 12.50
C TYR A 115 -5.36 -0.95 13.85
N LEU A 116 -4.60 -1.40 14.86
CA LEU A 116 -5.12 -1.48 16.22
C LEU A 116 -5.43 -0.08 16.77
N ALA A 117 -4.60 0.93 16.48
CA ALA A 117 -4.83 2.31 16.93
C ALA A 117 -6.03 2.92 16.23
N SER A 118 -6.16 2.67 14.93
CA SER A 118 -7.29 3.12 14.12
C SER A 118 -8.59 2.48 14.60
N GLY A 119 -8.60 1.17 14.85
CA GLY A 119 -9.78 0.47 15.40
C GLY A 119 -10.17 0.97 16.79
N LEU A 120 -9.19 1.23 17.67
CA LEU A 120 -9.44 1.80 18.99
C LEU A 120 -10.00 3.23 18.90
N LEU A 121 -9.44 4.07 18.04
CA LEU A 121 -9.94 5.43 17.82
C LEU A 121 -11.37 5.41 17.28
N GLN A 122 -11.62 4.56 16.29
CA GLN A 122 -12.95 4.35 15.72
C GLN A 122 -13.94 3.93 16.81
N TRP A 123 -13.58 2.92 17.62
CA TRP A 123 -14.41 2.50 18.75
C TRP A 123 -14.75 3.65 19.69
N ILE A 124 -13.78 4.49 20.11
CA ILE A 124 -14.06 5.61 21.03
C ILE A 124 -15.03 6.61 20.41
N ILE A 125 -14.81 6.95 19.14
CA ILE A 125 -15.64 7.91 18.42
C ILE A 125 -17.10 7.43 18.38
N PHE A 126 -17.30 6.15 18.08
CA PHE A 126 -18.63 5.52 18.06
C PHE A 126 -19.23 5.38 19.46
N PHE A 127 -18.47 4.87 20.44
CA PHE A 127 -18.91 4.63 21.81
C PHE A 127 -19.42 5.91 22.49
N LYS A 128 -18.73 7.03 22.24
CA LYS A 128 -19.12 8.34 22.78
C LYS A 128 -20.18 9.09 21.96
N GLY A 129 -20.60 8.53 20.82
CA GLY A 129 -21.59 9.17 19.95
C GLY A 129 -21.13 10.50 19.35
N TYR A 130 -19.82 10.69 19.15
CA TYR A 130 -19.28 11.95 18.64
C TYR A 130 -19.68 12.25 17.18
N PHE A 131 -20.09 11.25 16.41
CA PHE A 131 -20.69 11.46 15.09
C PHE A 131 -22.22 11.42 15.16
N PRO A 132 -22.89 12.57 14.96
CA PRO A 132 -24.33 12.62 14.84
C PRO A 132 -24.73 12.39 13.38
N SER A 133 -25.62 11.43 13.12
CA SER A 133 -26.35 11.19 11.86
C SER A 133 -25.64 10.37 10.75
N SER A 134 -26.45 9.55 10.05
CA SER A 134 -26.09 8.80 8.84
C SER A 134 -25.52 9.68 7.72
N LYS A 135 -25.89 10.97 7.67
CA LYS A 135 -25.46 11.92 6.64
C LYS A 135 -23.97 12.29 6.73
N LEU A 136 -23.36 12.24 7.91
CA LEU A 136 -21.93 12.57 8.07
C LEU A 136 -21.01 11.41 7.61
N TYR A 137 -21.50 10.18 7.53
CA TYR A 137 -20.72 9.04 7.01
C TYR A 137 -20.45 9.17 5.50
N GLY A 138 -21.35 9.78 4.73
CA GLY A 138 -21.08 10.08 3.32
C GLY A 138 -19.87 11.01 3.18
N LEU A 139 -19.78 12.07 4.02
CA LEU A 139 -18.66 13.00 4.03
C LEU A 139 -17.32 12.31 4.35
N SER A 140 -17.28 11.36 5.29
CA SER A 140 -16.04 10.64 5.59
C SER A 140 -15.53 9.83 4.40
N THR A 141 -16.42 9.22 3.60
CA THR A 141 -16.01 8.48 2.39
C THR A 141 -15.50 9.38 1.27
N ILE A 142 -16.00 10.62 1.19
CA ILE A 142 -15.49 11.63 0.24
C ILE A 142 -14.09 12.08 0.67
N VAL A 143 -13.89 12.37 1.97
CA VAL A 143 -12.59 12.74 2.54
C VAL A 143 -11.58 11.63 2.34
N TYR A 144 -11.98 10.38 2.54
CA TYR A 144 -11.16 9.21 2.28
C TYR A 144 -10.72 9.16 0.80
N ALA A 145 -11.65 9.30 -0.14
CA ALA A 145 -11.34 9.28 -1.58
C ALA A 145 -10.40 10.42 -2.00
N ILE A 146 -10.66 11.65 -1.53
CA ILE A 146 -9.79 12.81 -1.80
C ILE A 146 -8.38 12.55 -1.25
N SER A 147 -8.28 12.01 -0.02
CA SER A 147 -7.01 11.69 0.62
C SER A 147 -6.24 10.61 -0.15
N SER A 148 -6.90 9.55 -0.61
CA SER A 148 -6.27 8.52 -1.45
C SER A 148 -5.80 9.09 -2.80
N CYS A 149 -6.55 10.02 -3.41
CA CYS A 149 -6.12 10.72 -4.62
C CYS A 149 -4.86 11.56 -4.36
N LEU A 150 -4.82 12.29 -3.24
CA LEU A 150 -3.64 13.07 -2.84
C LEU A 150 -2.43 12.16 -2.64
N ALA A 151 -2.57 11.05 -1.92
CA ALA A 151 -1.50 10.07 -1.72
C ALA A 151 -0.98 9.52 -3.07
N GLY A 152 -1.88 9.15 -3.97
CA GLY A 152 -1.53 8.69 -5.31
C GLY A 152 -0.84 9.74 -6.16
N SER A 153 -1.29 11.00 -6.11
CA SER A 153 -0.71 12.10 -6.90
C SER A 153 0.78 12.33 -6.59
N LEU A 154 1.23 12.04 -5.36
CA LEU A 154 2.63 12.13 -4.96
C LEU A 154 3.52 11.15 -5.74
N ILE A 155 3.01 9.95 -6.03
CA ILE A 155 3.71 8.92 -6.81
C ILE A 155 3.93 9.39 -8.26
N PHE A 156 2.99 10.13 -8.83
CA PHE A 156 3.09 10.65 -10.20
C PHE A 156 3.94 11.90 -10.30
N ARG A 157 3.89 12.78 -9.29
CA ARG A 157 4.55 14.08 -9.31
C ARG A 157 6.04 14.01 -9.00
N ILE A 158 6.44 13.05 -8.17
CA ILE A 158 7.83 12.93 -7.70
C ILE A 158 8.54 11.83 -8.51
N PRO A 159 9.58 12.16 -9.30
CA PRO A 159 10.40 11.15 -9.96
C PRO A 159 11.10 10.28 -8.90
N ASP A 160 11.19 8.97 -9.15
CA ASP A 160 11.77 7.96 -8.24
C ASP A 160 11.18 7.99 -6.82
N PHE A 161 9.85 8.16 -6.74
CA PHE A 161 9.14 8.25 -5.47
C PHE A 161 9.36 7.02 -4.59
N ASN A 162 9.91 7.24 -3.39
CA ASN A 162 10.05 6.20 -2.39
C ASN A 162 8.71 6.02 -1.63
N LEU A 163 8.10 4.84 -1.77
CA LEU A 163 6.83 4.48 -1.13
C LEU A 163 6.85 4.69 0.39
N ASN A 164 8.01 4.51 1.03
CA ASN A 164 8.19 4.72 2.48
C ASN A 164 7.98 6.19 2.89
N ASN A 165 7.86 7.12 1.94
CA ASN A 165 7.49 8.50 2.26
C ASN A 165 5.99 8.67 2.53
N LEU A 166 5.12 7.75 2.07
CA LEU A 166 3.66 7.86 2.26
C LEU A 166 3.21 7.64 3.69
N TYR A 167 3.90 6.78 4.46
CA TYR A 167 3.53 6.56 5.86
C TYR A 167 4.05 7.66 6.81
N LYS A 168 4.99 8.50 6.37
CA LYS A 168 5.55 9.59 7.19
C LYS A 168 4.50 10.60 7.69
N PRO A 169 3.59 11.13 6.85
CA PRO A 169 2.53 12.02 7.31
C PRO A 169 1.45 11.32 8.14
N VAL A 170 1.33 9.99 8.05
CA VAL A 170 0.27 9.24 8.75
C VAL A 170 0.37 9.40 10.27
N LEU A 171 1.57 9.30 10.83
CA LEU A 171 1.78 9.36 12.28
C LEU A 171 1.34 10.68 12.91
N PRO A 172 1.76 11.87 12.43
CA PRO A 172 1.29 13.13 13.00
C PRO A 172 -0.20 13.36 12.79
N LEU A 173 -0.79 12.92 11.67
CA LEU A 173 -2.24 13.03 11.42
C LEU A 173 -3.04 12.15 12.40
N LEU A 174 -2.60 10.91 12.63
CA LEU A 174 -3.23 10.02 13.59
C LEU A 174 -3.06 10.55 15.03
N GLY A 175 -1.86 11.01 15.39
CA GLY A 175 -1.59 11.66 16.68
C GLY A 175 -2.46 12.88 16.92
N ALA A 176 -2.63 13.75 15.91
CA ALA A 176 -3.52 14.91 15.98
C ALA A 176 -4.98 14.51 16.23
N SER A 177 -5.44 13.39 15.67
CA SER A 177 -6.79 12.88 15.91
C SER A 177 -6.99 12.47 17.38
N PHE A 178 -6.00 11.83 17.99
CA PHE A 178 -6.04 11.44 19.39
C PHE A 178 -5.92 12.62 20.36
N THR A 179 -5.08 13.61 20.07
CA THR A 179 -4.92 14.78 20.95
C THR A 179 -6.14 15.68 20.97
N LEU A 180 -6.92 15.70 19.88
CA LEU A 180 -8.17 16.46 19.79
C LEU A 180 -9.36 15.78 20.48
N LEU A 181 -9.23 14.49 20.83
CA LEU A 181 -10.28 13.66 21.43
C LEU A 181 -10.90 14.24 22.73
N PRO A 182 -10.14 14.84 23.68
CA PRO A 182 -10.72 15.46 24.88
C PRO A 182 -11.61 16.66 24.57
N PHE A 183 -11.39 17.31 23.41
CA PHE A 183 -12.13 18.50 23.00
C PHE A 183 -13.35 18.16 22.13
N ALA A 184 -13.62 16.87 21.87
CA ALA A 184 -14.67 16.39 20.98
C ALA A 184 -16.11 16.75 21.43
N GLY A 185 -16.30 17.19 22.68
CA GLY A 185 -17.60 17.69 23.15
C GLY A 185 -18.07 19.01 22.51
N LYS A 186 -17.19 19.76 21.81
CA LYS A 186 -17.57 21.00 21.09
C LYS A 186 -18.04 20.68 19.67
N LYS A 187 -19.07 21.36 19.16
CA LYS A 187 -19.70 21.09 17.84
C LYS A 187 -18.72 20.93 16.65
N LEU A 188 -17.63 21.70 16.61
CA LEU A 188 -16.67 21.69 15.49
C LEU A 188 -15.61 20.58 15.62
N THR A 189 -15.28 20.16 16.83
CA THR A 189 -14.14 19.27 17.08
C THR A 189 -14.31 17.86 16.49
N PRO A 190 -15.48 17.20 16.52
CA PRO A 190 -15.68 15.89 15.90
C PRO A 190 -15.45 15.90 14.38
N LEU A 191 -15.80 16.99 13.69
CA LEU A 191 -15.55 17.14 12.26
C LEU A 191 -14.06 17.21 11.98
N ILE A 192 -13.32 18.03 12.73
CA ILE A 192 -11.86 18.17 12.59
C ILE A 192 -11.16 16.84 12.91
N LEU A 193 -11.58 16.18 13.99
CA LEU A 193 -11.06 14.86 14.39
C LEU A 193 -11.32 13.82 13.29
N GLY A 194 -12.52 13.80 12.73
CA GLY A 194 -12.88 12.94 11.60
C GLY A 194 -12.05 13.20 10.36
N LEU A 195 -11.78 14.46 10.03
CA LEU A 195 -10.93 14.82 8.89
C LEU A 195 -9.51 14.29 9.05
N PHE A 196 -8.87 14.54 10.20
CA PHE A 196 -7.52 14.04 10.47
C PHE A 196 -7.45 12.52 10.46
N TYR A 197 -8.42 11.86 11.10
CA TYR A 197 -8.48 10.40 11.16
C TYR A 197 -8.65 9.78 9.77
N ASN A 198 -9.67 10.20 9.01
CA ASN A 198 -9.93 9.64 7.67
C ASN A 198 -8.77 9.91 6.71
N THR A 199 -8.09 11.05 6.84
CA THR A 199 -6.90 11.35 6.03
C THR A 199 -5.74 10.42 6.41
N ALA A 200 -5.47 10.24 7.72
CA ALA A 200 -4.43 9.32 8.18
C ALA A 200 -4.70 7.88 7.74
N PHE A 201 -5.96 7.43 7.90
CA PHE A 201 -6.42 6.10 7.50
C PHE A 201 -6.29 5.90 5.99
N ALA A 202 -6.73 6.84 5.17
CA ALA A 202 -6.61 6.77 3.71
C ALA A 202 -5.16 6.68 3.22
N PHE A 203 -4.26 7.50 3.77
CA PHE A 203 -2.84 7.47 3.39
C PHE A 203 -2.18 6.14 3.77
N PHE A 204 -2.48 5.62 4.95
CA PHE A 204 -1.91 4.37 5.42
C PHE A 204 -2.50 3.16 4.70
N ASP A 205 -3.82 3.12 4.49
CA ASP A 205 -4.47 2.04 3.75
C ASP A 205 -3.92 1.97 2.33
N PHE A 206 -3.87 3.13 1.64
CA PHE A 206 -3.23 3.25 0.32
C PHE A 206 -1.78 2.73 0.32
N TYR A 207 -0.96 3.13 1.30
CA TYR A 207 0.41 2.62 1.46
C TYR A 207 0.45 1.09 1.65
N THR A 208 -0.38 0.55 2.52
CA THR A 208 -0.40 -0.90 2.79
C THR A 208 -0.90 -1.72 1.61
N MET A 209 -1.88 -1.22 0.85
CA MET A 209 -2.36 -1.89 -0.35
C MET A 209 -1.31 -1.92 -1.44
N CYS A 210 -0.60 -0.80 -1.65
CA CYS A 210 0.51 -0.74 -2.58
C CYS A 210 1.64 -1.69 -2.17
N ILE A 211 2.05 -1.70 -0.90
CA ILE A 211 3.19 -2.50 -0.46
C ILE A 211 2.88 -4.01 -0.49
N ILE A 212 1.65 -4.42 -0.13
CA ILE A 212 1.21 -5.82 -0.24
C ILE A 212 1.23 -6.26 -1.71
N CYS A 213 0.70 -5.45 -2.63
CA CYS A 213 0.77 -5.75 -4.06
C CYS A 213 2.21 -5.84 -4.58
N LEU A 214 3.10 -4.95 -4.14
CA LEU A 214 4.52 -5.00 -4.53
C LEU A 214 5.22 -6.25 -4.02
N PHE A 215 4.98 -6.68 -2.78
CA PHE A 215 5.52 -7.95 -2.28
C PHE A 215 4.90 -9.15 -3.00
N ALA A 216 3.60 -9.11 -3.30
CA ALA A 216 2.89 -10.16 -4.04
C ALA A 216 3.43 -10.32 -5.47
N SER A 217 3.81 -9.22 -6.13
CA SER A 217 4.39 -9.23 -7.48
C SER A 217 5.69 -10.04 -7.62
N ARG A 218 6.31 -10.43 -6.49
CA ARG A 218 7.63 -11.04 -6.41
C ARG A 218 7.63 -12.50 -5.97
N VAL A 219 6.46 -13.11 -5.78
CA VAL A 219 6.32 -14.48 -5.26
C VAL A 219 5.53 -15.36 -6.22
N LYS A 220 5.86 -16.66 -6.30
CA LYS A 220 5.14 -17.62 -7.15
C LYS A 220 3.65 -17.75 -6.80
N LYS A 221 3.29 -17.55 -5.53
CA LYS A 221 1.90 -17.68 -5.02
C LYS A 221 1.45 -16.36 -4.39
N PRO A 222 1.11 -15.32 -5.18
CA PRO A 222 0.77 -13.98 -4.69
C PRO A 222 -0.44 -13.99 -3.76
N ILE A 223 -1.43 -14.83 -4.04
CA ILE A 223 -2.67 -14.91 -3.26
C ILE A 223 -2.45 -15.24 -1.78
N LYS A 224 -1.46 -16.10 -1.46
CA LYS A 224 -1.13 -16.46 -0.07
C LYS A 224 -0.60 -15.26 0.71
N LEU A 225 0.25 -14.46 0.07
CA LEU A 225 0.86 -13.28 0.68
C LEU A 225 -0.17 -12.15 0.85
N ILE A 226 -1.02 -11.95 -0.16
CA ILE A 226 -2.13 -10.99 -0.11
C ILE A 226 -3.10 -11.35 1.02
N ALA A 227 -3.50 -12.63 1.10
CA ALA A 227 -4.38 -13.13 2.16
C ALA A 227 -3.77 -12.94 3.55
N GLN A 228 -2.45 -13.17 3.70
CA GLN A 228 -1.74 -12.92 4.96
C GLN A 228 -1.79 -11.44 5.35
N GLY A 229 -1.54 -10.54 4.40
CA GLY A 229 -1.61 -9.10 4.64
C GLY A 229 -3.00 -8.64 5.08
N TYR A 230 -4.03 -9.04 4.33
CA TYR A 230 -5.43 -8.74 4.66
C TYR A 230 -5.88 -9.34 6.00
N PHE A 231 -5.42 -10.54 6.32
CA PHE A 231 -5.68 -11.16 7.60
C PHE A 231 -5.17 -10.31 8.75
N PHE A 232 -3.92 -9.83 8.70
CA PHE A 232 -3.40 -8.97 9.77
C PHE A 232 -4.12 -7.63 9.84
N ILE A 233 -4.40 -6.99 8.69
CA ILE A 233 -5.16 -5.73 8.67
C ILE A 233 -6.51 -5.89 9.39
N THR A 234 -7.30 -6.88 8.97
CA THR A 234 -8.63 -7.13 9.54
C THR A 234 -8.58 -7.60 11.00
N LEU A 235 -7.60 -8.44 11.37
CA LEU A 235 -7.38 -8.89 12.74
C LEU A 235 -7.12 -7.72 13.68
N PHE A 236 -6.25 -6.79 13.32
CA PHE A 236 -5.87 -5.68 14.20
C PHE A 236 -6.96 -4.60 14.29
N ILE A 237 -7.70 -4.35 13.21
CA ILE A 237 -8.92 -3.54 13.27
C ILE A 237 -9.93 -4.19 14.22
N PHE A 238 -10.19 -5.49 14.06
CA PHE A 238 -11.12 -6.23 14.92
C PHE A 238 -10.73 -6.18 16.39
N ILE A 239 -9.45 -6.42 16.71
CA ILE A 239 -8.94 -6.32 18.09
C ILE A 239 -9.14 -4.89 18.62
N GLY A 240 -8.79 -3.87 17.85
CA GLY A 240 -8.95 -2.46 18.23
C GLY A 240 -10.40 -2.06 18.48
N GLU A 241 -11.35 -2.61 17.73
CA GLU A 241 -12.77 -2.27 17.86
C GLU A 241 -13.52 -3.10 18.91
N PHE A 242 -13.27 -4.41 18.97
CA PHE A 242 -14.06 -5.33 19.80
C PHE A 242 -13.50 -5.54 21.21
N LEU A 243 -12.17 -5.52 21.38
CA LEU A 243 -11.57 -5.77 22.68
C LEU A 243 -11.97 -4.70 23.72
N PRO A 244 -11.96 -3.39 23.39
CA PRO A 244 -12.36 -2.36 24.36
C PRO A 244 -13.83 -2.47 24.77
N ASN A 245 -14.73 -2.84 23.84
CA ASN A 245 -16.16 -3.04 24.13
C ASN A 245 -16.38 -4.05 25.27
N ARG A 246 -15.66 -5.18 25.24
CA ARG A 246 -15.76 -6.22 26.28
C ARG A 246 -15.08 -5.81 27.59
N LEU A 247 -13.96 -5.09 27.51
CA LEU A 247 -13.25 -4.63 28.70
C LEU A 247 -14.07 -3.62 29.49
N VAL A 248 -14.65 -2.63 28.81
CA VAL A 248 -15.45 -1.57 29.44
C VAL A 248 -16.73 -2.12 30.05
N SER A 249 -17.38 -3.11 29.41
CA SER A 249 -18.58 -3.75 29.99
C SER A 249 -18.27 -4.58 31.24
N THR A 250 -17.04 -5.08 31.38
CA THR A 250 -16.64 -5.96 32.49
C THR A 250 -16.07 -5.17 33.68
N ILE A 251 -15.45 -4.01 33.40
CA ILE A 251 -14.82 -3.16 34.42
C ILE A 251 -15.47 -1.76 34.37
N PRO A 252 -16.57 -1.53 35.11
CA PRO A 252 -17.31 -0.26 35.10
C PRO A 252 -16.46 0.97 35.48
N PHE A 253 -15.40 0.77 36.26
CA PHE A 253 -14.41 1.80 36.59
C PHE A 253 -13.64 2.32 35.35
N MET A 254 -13.44 1.49 34.32
CA MET A 254 -12.85 1.95 33.05
C MET A 254 -13.83 2.78 32.22
N ALA A 255 -15.15 2.58 32.40
CA ALA A 255 -16.16 3.38 31.73
C ALA A 255 -16.19 4.83 32.25
N SER A 256 -16.08 5.03 33.56
CA SER A 256 -16.09 6.36 34.21
C SER A 256 -14.84 7.20 33.94
N LYS A 257 -13.77 6.57 33.46
CA LYS A 257 -12.49 7.19 33.06
C LYS A 257 -12.10 6.85 31.61
N SER A 258 -13.08 6.53 30.77
CA SER A 258 -12.88 6.06 29.39
C SER A 258 -12.01 7.02 28.56
N ASP A 259 -12.12 8.33 28.79
CA ASP A 259 -11.29 9.38 28.21
C ASP A 259 -9.79 9.17 28.50
N THR A 260 -9.44 9.01 29.77
CA THR A 260 -8.03 8.83 30.18
C THR A 260 -7.44 7.50 29.73
N VAL A 261 -8.25 6.43 29.71
CA VAL A 261 -7.83 5.11 29.22
C VAL A 261 -7.58 5.17 27.72
N ALA A 262 -8.51 5.75 26.96
CA ALA A 262 -8.38 6.00 25.53
C ALA A 262 -7.13 6.82 25.19
N ILE A 263 -6.90 7.92 25.92
CA ILE A 263 -5.75 8.79 25.72
C ILE A 263 -4.44 8.06 26.07
N SER A 264 -4.41 7.27 27.15
CA SER A 264 -3.21 6.49 27.49
C SER A 264 -2.91 5.39 26.47
N ALA A 265 -3.92 4.67 25.97
CA ALA A 265 -3.75 3.65 24.95
C ALA A 265 -3.28 4.30 23.64
N ALA A 266 -3.90 5.40 23.24
CA ALA A 266 -3.51 6.20 22.10
C ALA A 266 -2.06 6.69 22.16
N ILE A 267 -1.64 7.23 23.30
CA ILE A 267 -0.28 7.73 23.51
C ILE A 267 0.70 6.57 23.46
N LEU A 268 0.41 5.44 24.12
CA LEU A 268 1.26 4.25 24.07
C LEU A 268 1.40 3.70 22.65
N MET A 269 0.30 3.70 21.89
CA MET A 269 0.30 3.28 20.49
C MET A 269 1.04 4.24 19.57
N PHE A 270 0.89 5.54 19.80
CA PHE A 270 1.66 6.57 19.11
C PHE A 270 3.16 6.42 19.42
N VAL A 271 3.51 6.26 20.69
CA VAL A 271 4.89 6.01 21.13
C VAL A 271 5.43 4.72 20.51
N ALA A 272 4.67 3.63 20.51
CA ALA A 272 5.05 2.39 19.84
C ALA A 272 5.31 2.62 18.35
N SER A 273 4.45 3.37 17.66
CA SER A 273 4.61 3.70 16.23
C SER A 273 5.87 4.53 15.93
N VAL A 274 6.26 5.41 16.86
CA VAL A 274 7.48 6.22 16.76
C VAL A 274 8.72 5.39 17.07
N LEU A 275 8.69 4.51 18.07
CA LEU A 275 9.82 3.65 18.41
C LEU A 275 10.14 2.64 17.30
N ILE A 276 9.13 2.21 16.54
CA ILE A 276 9.33 1.37 15.34
C ILE A 276 10.16 2.09 14.27
N LYS A 277 10.07 3.43 14.21
CA LYS A 277 10.92 4.25 13.34
C LYS A 277 12.38 4.24 13.80
N GLU A 278 12.70 4.04 15.08
CA GLU A 278 14.09 4.00 15.58
C GLU A 278 14.79 2.66 15.33
N ILE A 279 14.02 1.57 15.25
CA ILE A 279 14.51 0.25 14.79
C ILE A 279 15.00 0.32 13.31
N SER A 280 14.71 1.41 12.60
CA SER A 280 15.13 1.64 11.21
C SER A 280 16.60 2.06 11.01
N VAL A 281 17.36 2.33 12.08
CA VAL A 281 18.74 2.84 11.93
C VAL A 281 19.75 1.72 11.65
N ASP A 282 19.49 0.48 12.09
CA ASP A 282 20.41 -0.65 11.88
C ASP A 282 20.00 -1.57 10.71
N SER A 283 18.96 -1.17 9.98
CA SER A 283 18.34 -1.95 8.91
C SER A 283 18.43 -1.34 7.53
N LYS A 284 19.08 -0.16 7.42
CA LYS A 284 19.41 0.44 6.13
C LYS A 284 20.32 -0.45 5.28
N GLU A 285 21.09 -1.37 5.86
CA GLU A 285 21.91 -2.32 5.07
C GLU A 285 21.10 -3.51 4.53
N LYS A 286 20.26 -4.19 5.32
CA LYS A 286 19.56 -5.40 4.84
C LYS A 286 18.35 -5.12 3.95
N GLU A 287 17.63 -4.03 4.18
CA GLU A 287 16.40 -3.72 3.43
C GLU A 287 16.70 -2.93 2.15
N SER A 288 17.80 -2.15 2.14
CA SER A 288 18.33 -1.58 0.89
C SER A 288 18.95 -2.67 0.02
N ASN A 289 19.66 -3.65 0.58
CA ASN A 289 20.15 -4.79 -0.19
C ASN A 289 18.99 -5.60 -0.82
N PHE A 290 17.88 -5.81 -0.12
CA PHE A 290 16.73 -6.55 -0.67
C PHE A 290 15.95 -5.77 -1.77
N ILE A 291 15.83 -4.44 -1.64
CA ILE A 291 15.18 -3.57 -2.65
C ILE A 291 16.12 -3.33 -3.86
N ILE A 292 17.43 -3.31 -3.62
CA ILE A 292 18.45 -3.14 -4.67
C ILE A 292 18.67 -4.46 -5.41
N GLU A 293 18.81 -5.61 -4.75
CA GLU A 293 19.02 -6.94 -5.37
C GLU A 293 17.92 -7.30 -6.38
N SER A 294 16.65 -7.02 -6.05
CA SER A 294 15.52 -7.34 -6.97
C SER A 294 15.46 -6.47 -8.24
N ASN A 295 15.99 -5.25 -8.21
CA ASN A 295 16.21 -4.45 -9.42
C ASN A 295 17.56 -4.77 -10.08
N VAL A 296 18.55 -5.21 -9.31
CA VAL A 296 19.89 -5.55 -9.77
C VAL A 296 19.90 -6.86 -10.55
N ASP A 297 19.12 -7.90 -10.20
CA ASP A 297 19.16 -9.17 -10.94
C ASP A 297 18.51 -9.08 -12.33
N LYS A 298 17.36 -8.41 -12.45
CA LYS A 298 16.69 -8.19 -13.74
C LYS A 298 17.42 -7.16 -14.62
N SER A 299 18.07 -6.17 -13.98
CA SER A 299 18.97 -5.25 -14.69
C SER A 299 20.32 -5.88 -15.00
N MET A 300 20.85 -6.85 -14.24
CA MET A 300 22.13 -7.51 -14.50
C MET A 300 22.06 -8.46 -15.70
N LEU A 301 20.98 -9.25 -15.84
CA LEU A 301 20.75 -10.11 -17.02
C LEU A 301 20.60 -9.28 -18.32
N ASN A 302 19.91 -8.14 -18.23
CA ASN A 302 19.77 -7.20 -19.35
C ASN A 302 21.05 -6.38 -19.57
N LEU A 303 21.79 -6.01 -18.53
CA LEU A 303 23.06 -5.30 -18.60
C LEU A 303 24.14 -6.14 -19.26
N GLU A 304 24.22 -7.42 -18.96
CA GLU A 304 25.19 -8.31 -19.60
C GLU A 304 24.89 -8.49 -21.10
N SER A 305 23.62 -8.68 -21.43
CA SER A 305 23.13 -8.72 -22.82
C SER A 305 23.46 -7.44 -23.58
N PHE A 306 23.17 -6.30 -22.95
CA PHE A 306 23.36 -4.97 -23.49
C PHE A 306 24.84 -4.62 -23.67
N ALA A 307 25.64 -4.88 -22.64
CA ALA A 307 27.09 -4.70 -22.67
C ALA A 307 27.73 -5.55 -23.77
N LYS A 308 27.25 -6.79 -23.97
CA LYS A 308 27.70 -7.66 -25.06
C LYS A 308 27.30 -7.12 -26.44
N TYR A 309 26.06 -6.65 -26.59
CA TYR A 309 25.56 -6.08 -27.85
C TYR A 309 26.37 -4.84 -28.27
N TYR A 310 26.64 -3.93 -27.34
CA TYR A 310 27.41 -2.70 -27.58
C TYR A 310 28.92 -2.84 -27.33
N LYS A 311 29.42 -4.06 -27.09
CA LYS A 311 30.85 -4.37 -26.86
C LYS A 311 31.50 -3.46 -25.79
N LEU A 312 30.78 -3.27 -24.68
CA LEU A 312 31.33 -2.59 -23.51
C LEU A 312 32.37 -3.48 -22.83
N THR A 313 33.46 -2.88 -22.39
CA THR A 313 34.46 -3.56 -21.55
C THR A 313 33.90 -3.83 -20.15
N LEU A 314 34.54 -4.72 -19.40
CA LEU A 314 34.18 -4.99 -18.00
C LEU A 314 34.07 -3.70 -17.18
N ARG A 315 35.04 -2.80 -17.34
CA ARG A 315 35.08 -1.54 -16.59
C ARG A 315 33.99 -0.57 -17.01
N GLU A 316 33.67 -0.52 -18.31
CA GLU A 316 32.57 0.29 -18.82
C GLU A 316 31.20 -0.25 -18.38
N LYS A 317 31.04 -1.58 -18.31
CA LYS A 317 29.85 -2.25 -17.77
C LYS A 317 29.62 -1.88 -16.30
N GLU A 318 30.67 -1.92 -15.47
CA GLU A 318 30.60 -1.51 -14.06
C GLU A 318 30.18 -0.05 -13.90
N ILE A 319 30.79 0.85 -14.68
CA ILE A 319 30.44 2.28 -14.67
C ILE A 319 28.98 2.48 -15.12
N LEU A 320 28.56 1.80 -16.19
CA LEU A 320 27.18 1.88 -16.69
C LEU A 320 26.17 1.36 -15.65
N SER A 321 26.48 0.28 -14.93
CA SER A 321 25.65 -0.24 -13.83
C SER A 321 25.41 0.81 -12.74
N LEU A 322 26.47 1.51 -12.34
CA LEU A 322 26.36 2.59 -11.36
C LEU A 322 25.59 3.81 -11.91
N ILE A 323 25.71 4.09 -13.21
CA ILE A 323 24.92 5.14 -13.89
C ILE A 323 23.43 4.81 -13.85
N LEU A 324 23.06 3.58 -14.20
CA LEU A 324 21.67 3.09 -14.18
C LEU A 324 21.10 3.06 -12.77
N SER A 325 21.94 2.82 -11.76
CA SER A 325 21.59 2.90 -10.33
C SER A 325 21.50 4.34 -9.79
N GLY A 326 21.52 5.36 -10.65
CA GLY A 326 21.37 6.77 -10.27
C GLY A 326 22.58 7.40 -9.58
N ARG A 327 23.76 6.76 -9.58
CA ARG A 327 24.94 7.27 -8.86
C ARG A 327 25.64 8.41 -9.59
N ASN A 328 26.08 9.44 -8.87
CA ASN A 328 26.76 10.61 -9.44
C ASN A 328 28.26 10.34 -9.70
N ASN A 329 28.90 11.22 -10.48
CA ASN A 329 30.31 11.02 -10.88
C ASN A 329 31.30 10.96 -9.68
N PRO A 330 31.19 11.80 -8.63
CA PRO A 330 32.02 11.65 -7.44
C PRO A 330 31.88 10.27 -6.80
N TYR A 331 30.65 9.79 -6.61
CA TYR A 331 30.41 8.46 -6.04
C TYR A 331 30.99 7.34 -6.89
N ILE A 332 30.82 7.39 -8.22
CA ILE A 332 31.36 6.37 -9.14
C ILE A 332 32.88 6.34 -9.06
N ARG A 333 33.51 7.52 -9.06
CA ARG A 333 34.95 7.67 -8.98
C ARG A 333 35.50 7.03 -7.71
N ASP A 334 34.88 7.33 -6.58
CA ASP A 334 35.34 6.90 -5.26
C ASP A 334 35.05 5.40 -5.05
N SER A 335 33.89 4.91 -5.50
CA SER A 335 33.51 3.49 -5.41
C SER A 335 34.40 2.58 -6.26
N LEU A 336 34.84 3.08 -7.41
CA LEU A 336 35.69 2.34 -8.33
C LEU A 336 37.18 2.64 -8.12
N ASN A 337 37.53 3.53 -7.19
CA ASN A 337 38.89 3.99 -6.91
C ASN A 337 39.66 4.45 -8.16
N ILE A 338 39.05 5.33 -8.97
CA ILE A 338 39.64 5.90 -10.20
C ILE A 338 39.78 7.42 -10.11
N SER A 339 40.51 8.06 -11.02
CA SER A 339 40.57 9.53 -11.05
C SER A 339 39.36 10.15 -11.80
N ASN A 340 39.11 11.45 -11.59
CA ASN A 340 38.05 12.17 -12.33
C ASN A 340 38.29 12.16 -13.85
N ASN A 341 39.55 12.28 -14.27
CA ASN A 341 39.92 12.22 -15.68
C ASN A 341 39.69 10.83 -16.26
N THR A 342 40.04 9.78 -15.51
CA THR A 342 39.78 8.38 -15.90
C THR A 342 38.28 8.12 -16.08
N LEU A 343 37.44 8.61 -15.15
CA LEU A 343 36.00 8.48 -15.27
C LEU A 343 35.45 9.22 -16.50
N LYS A 344 35.90 10.44 -16.78
CA LYS A 344 35.50 11.18 -17.98
C LYS A 344 35.83 10.42 -19.27
N THR A 345 37.00 9.80 -19.34
CA THR A 345 37.40 8.97 -20.49
C THR A 345 36.48 7.77 -20.65
N HIS A 346 36.18 7.04 -19.57
CA HIS A 346 35.23 5.93 -19.63
C HIS A 346 33.82 6.37 -20.05
N LEU A 347 33.32 7.48 -19.51
CA LEU A 347 32.02 8.03 -19.90
C LEU A 347 31.97 8.39 -21.39
N LYS A 348 33.03 9.02 -21.91
CA LYS A 348 33.13 9.33 -23.34
C LYS A 348 33.10 8.07 -24.19
N ASN A 349 33.85 7.03 -23.80
CA ASN A 349 33.89 5.76 -24.53
C ASN A 349 32.53 5.04 -24.48
N ILE A 350 31.86 5.02 -23.32
CA ILE A 350 30.52 4.48 -23.17
C ILE A 350 29.56 5.18 -24.12
N TYR A 351 29.49 6.51 -24.07
CA TYR A 351 28.57 7.28 -24.90
C TYR A 351 28.85 7.12 -26.40
N THR A 352 30.12 7.02 -26.78
CA THR A 352 30.52 6.75 -28.17
C THR A 352 30.08 5.36 -28.62
N LYS A 353 30.26 4.32 -27.78
CA LYS A 353 29.84 2.95 -28.10
C LYS A 353 28.33 2.76 -28.15
N LEU A 354 27.59 3.53 -27.35
CA LEU A 354 26.14 3.49 -27.32
C LEU A 354 25.48 4.40 -28.37
N ASP A 355 26.27 5.23 -29.07
CA ASP A 355 25.80 6.26 -30.00
C ASP A 355 24.80 7.25 -29.35
N VAL A 356 25.16 7.74 -28.16
CA VAL A 356 24.37 8.69 -27.37
C VAL A 356 25.21 9.90 -26.98
N LYS A 357 24.56 11.03 -26.70
CA LYS A 357 25.25 12.30 -26.39
C LYS A 357 25.41 12.56 -24.91
N ASN A 358 24.55 11.97 -24.08
CA ASN A 358 24.51 12.28 -22.66
C ASN A 358 24.03 11.09 -21.82
N ARG A 359 24.17 11.25 -20.51
CA ARG A 359 23.79 10.27 -19.50
C ARG A 359 22.33 9.82 -19.63
N GLN A 360 21.42 10.76 -19.89
CA GLN A 360 19.99 10.47 -19.91
C GLN A 360 19.61 9.64 -21.14
N GLU A 361 20.22 9.93 -22.28
CA GLU A 361 20.07 9.13 -23.50
C GLU A 361 20.63 7.72 -23.32
N ALA A 362 21.77 7.55 -22.66
CA ALA A 362 22.32 6.22 -22.32
C ALA A 362 21.35 5.39 -21.48
N ILE A 363 20.74 6.01 -20.45
CA ILE A 363 19.75 5.36 -19.58
C ILE A 363 18.50 4.98 -20.38
N THR A 364 18.00 5.91 -21.20
CA THR A 364 16.80 5.70 -22.04
C THR A 364 17.00 4.55 -23.02
N LEU A 365 18.17 4.51 -23.67
CA LEU A 365 18.51 3.49 -24.65
C LEU A 365 18.62 2.09 -24.01
N PHE A 366 19.15 1.99 -22.78
CA PHE A 366 19.17 0.75 -22.02
C PHE A 366 17.76 0.20 -21.73
N TYR A 367 16.83 1.06 -21.31
CA TYR A 367 15.45 0.64 -21.06
C TYR A 367 14.73 0.20 -22.34
N LYS A 368 14.91 0.93 -23.45
CA LYS A 368 14.37 0.53 -24.76
C LYS A 368 14.89 -0.84 -25.22
N PHE A 369 16.19 -1.09 -25.04
CA PHE A 369 16.79 -2.39 -25.36
C PHE A 369 16.19 -3.51 -24.52
N SER A 370 16.01 -3.26 -23.21
CA SER A 370 15.42 -4.22 -22.28
C SER A 370 13.95 -4.55 -22.62
N GLU A 371 13.18 -3.57 -23.08
CA GLU A 371 11.81 -3.77 -23.57
C GLU A 371 11.77 -4.60 -24.86
N SER A 372 12.65 -4.33 -25.83
CA SER A 372 12.68 -5.04 -27.12
C SER A 372 13.00 -6.54 -27.03
N LYS A 373 13.73 -6.94 -25.97
CA LYS A 373 14.08 -8.35 -25.73
C LYS A 373 12.94 -9.15 -25.10
N ASN A 374 12.02 -8.49 -24.40
CA ASN A 374 10.86 -9.12 -23.76
C ASN A 374 9.71 -9.35 -24.76
N SER A 375 9.72 -8.69 -25.91
CA SER A 375 8.82 -8.98 -27.04
C SER A 375 9.44 -10.04 -27.97
N LYS A 376 9.18 -11.33 -27.76
CA LYS A 376 9.47 -12.35 -28.79
C LYS A 376 8.47 -12.21 -29.97
N PRO A 377 8.91 -12.41 -31.22
CA PRO A 377 8.05 -12.39 -32.40
C PRO A 377 7.24 -13.68 -32.49
N SER A 378 5.96 -13.56 -32.83
CA SER A 378 5.13 -14.66 -33.32
C SER A 378 5.71 -15.21 -34.63
N HIS A 379 6.31 -16.40 -34.59
CA HIS A 379 6.50 -17.21 -35.80
C HIS A 379 5.10 -17.60 -36.31
N THR A 380 4.75 -17.38 -37.57
CA THR A 380 5.04 -18.25 -38.72
C THR A 380 4.46 -17.52 -39.95
N ARG A 381 5.20 -17.28 -41.04
CA ARG A 381 5.52 -18.22 -42.14
C ARG A 381 4.34 -19.02 -42.67
#